data_AF-A0A428PP56-F1
#
_entry.id   AF-A0A428PP56-F1
#
_cell.length_a   1.000
_cell.length_b   1.000
_cell.length_c   1.000
_cell.angle_alpha   90.00
_cell.angle_beta   90.00
_cell.angle_gamma   90.00
#
_symmetry.space_group_name_H-M   'P 1'
#
loop_
_entity.id
_entity.type
_entity.pdbx_description
1 polymer ?
#
loop_
_entity_poly.entity_id
_entity_poly.type
_entity_poly.pdbx_seq_one_letter_code
_entity_poly.pdbx_strand_id
1 'polypeptide(L)'
;MTMEQGSPVPSQFRHDAYARLRLNDHTLSQNLPPLQPKPENGRSHFPPATGIGALDALPVELLNIILAEIDLQTLVSFRCVNRRAAEVVDHIPSYKAVMTHAPHALRGILSIETGRWIACIVLYEKLCLAKCETCSDLGDYLYLVTCKRVCFLCLSQDRLYLPVTPRQACREFGLTSGIVDTLPRMRVVPGIYSPNEKKAVKSILVDYKSCLDTAVALHGSMSAMRKYVSDMEARKPRAAGQQAGSDRVQPLQAGHIDGRSGNPFRFVTITQSGRRTLVTGVHLTFVPCLAAHWRYSSNFVQLSVDPEGESEFRLLINDRFIKYITIDNGVFDSEDMCFGPSLISLLPPLPPGDWNTACICHDPATGTAHFVEVERARLLGIETTWHHVNIDYLNIQLERKLRSNVYEVTCPGFSSIVVAKFARFPWEIPQLEKETEAYKWIEGHHIGPPFLGHLSEEGRVIGFIMANMTDCHHATPGDFDLCHQTLTRLHQLGIKHGDINKHNFLIHAGEATLIDFDSAVPKASACELQDELSSLQHHLRDTSGRGGRVIEQHSA
;
A
#
# COMPACT_ATOMS: atom_id res chain seq x y z
N MET A 1 -28.11 36.28 30.02
CA MET A 1 -27.41 36.41 31.31
C MET A 1 -26.80 35.04 31.61
N THR A 2 -25.56 34.77 31.17
CA THR A 2 -24.28 34.97 31.92
C THR A 2 -24.30 34.18 33.23
N MET A 3 -23.44 33.18 33.46
CA MET A 3 -21.96 33.21 33.55
C MET A 3 -21.42 31.82 33.15
N GLU A 4 -20.45 31.59 32.25
CA GLU A 4 -19.01 31.94 32.27
C GLU A 4 -18.35 31.98 33.65
N GLN A 5 -17.66 30.89 34.01
CA GLN A 5 -16.41 30.97 34.79
C GLN A 5 -15.38 30.03 34.16
N GLY A 6 -14.49 30.64 33.38
CA GLY A 6 -13.22 30.03 32.98
C GLY A 6 -12.22 30.09 34.13
N SER A 7 -11.31 29.12 34.17
CA SER A 7 -10.02 29.35 34.82
C SER A 7 -9.22 30.34 33.96
N PRO A 8 -8.72 31.45 34.53
CA PRO A 8 -7.96 32.43 33.77
C PRO A 8 -6.57 31.86 33.50
N VAL A 9 -6.16 31.85 32.23
CA VAL A 9 -4.74 31.73 31.87
C VAL A 9 -4.02 32.94 32.50
N PRO A 10 -2.92 32.73 33.26
CA PRO A 10 -2.18 33.82 33.87
C PRO A 10 -1.80 34.89 32.84
N SER A 11 -1.93 36.17 33.20
CA SER A 11 -1.66 37.33 32.33
C SER A 11 -0.24 37.39 31.75
N GLN A 12 0.67 36.57 32.28
CA GLN A 12 2.05 36.41 31.85
C GLN A 12 2.26 35.46 30.65
N PHE A 13 1.21 34.79 30.14
CA PHE A 13 1.29 33.90 28.96
C PHE A 13 0.47 34.38 27.75
N ARG A 14 0.02 35.65 27.73
CA ARG A 14 -0.78 36.18 26.62
C ARG A 14 0.01 36.47 25.34
N HIS A 15 1.34 36.38 25.35
CA HIS A 15 2.17 36.74 24.20
C HIS A 15 3.04 35.62 23.60
N ASP A 16 3.02 34.39 24.13
CA ASP A 16 3.80 33.26 23.59
C ASP A 16 2.95 32.01 23.26
N ALA A 17 1.74 32.21 22.73
CA ALA A 17 0.91 31.11 22.22
C ALA A 17 1.18 30.88 20.72
N TYR A 18 2.22 30.12 20.38
CA TYR A 18 2.39 29.58 19.03
C TYR A 18 1.45 28.39 18.80
N ALA A 19 0.70 28.45 17.70
CA ALA A 19 -0.43 27.58 17.40
C ALA A 19 -0.02 26.15 16.99
N ARG A 20 -0.80 25.17 17.46
CA ARG A 20 -0.85 23.75 17.07
C ARG A 20 -0.67 23.53 15.56
N LEU A 21 0.33 22.74 15.14
CA LEU A 21 0.38 22.17 13.80
C LEU A 21 -0.41 20.85 13.78
N ARG A 22 -1.64 20.91 13.25
CA ARG A 22 -2.52 19.77 12.99
C ARG A 22 -2.25 19.26 11.56
N LEU A 23 -1.37 18.29 11.36
CA LEU A 23 -1.28 17.64 10.06
C LEU A 23 -2.45 16.67 9.93
N ASN A 24 -3.40 17.03 9.07
CA ASN A 24 -4.63 16.30 8.85
C ASN A 24 -4.56 15.74 7.41
N ASP A 25 -4.68 14.42 7.23
CA ASP A 25 -4.77 13.83 5.88
C ASP A 25 -6.03 14.26 5.12
N HIS A 26 -6.96 14.92 5.85
CA HIS A 26 -8.18 15.48 5.33
C HIS A 26 -8.98 14.44 4.52
N THR A 27 -9.13 13.25 5.11
CA THR A 27 -9.85 12.12 4.50
C THR A 27 -11.36 12.38 4.44
N LEU A 28 -12.10 11.49 3.77
CA LEU A 28 -13.55 11.62 3.65
C LEU A 28 -14.24 11.75 5.01
N SER A 29 -13.86 10.94 6.00
CA SER A 29 -14.54 10.89 7.31
C SER A 29 -14.52 12.23 8.04
N GLN A 30 -13.48 13.04 7.83
CA GLN A 30 -13.29 14.36 8.43
C GLN A 30 -14.05 15.47 7.70
N ASN A 31 -14.45 15.23 6.44
CA ASN A 31 -15.29 16.12 5.65
C ASN A 31 -16.80 15.80 5.77
N LEU A 32 -17.15 14.77 6.55
CA LEU A 32 -18.54 14.46 6.88
C LEU A 32 -18.97 15.23 8.15
N PRO A 33 -20.24 15.66 8.26
CA PRO A 33 -20.76 16.29 9.48
C PRO A 33 -20.48 15.44 10.74
N PRO A 34 -20.40 15.98 11.97
CA PRO A 34 -20.26 15.15 13.17
C PRO A 34 -21.40 14.11 13.29
N LEU A 35 -21.09 12.91 13.80
CA LEU A 35 -22.15 11.95 14.16
C LEU A 35 -22.96 12.60 15.29
N GLN A 36 -24.25 12.82 15.05
CA GLN A 36 -25.13 13.26 16.13
C GLN A 36 -25.30 12.10 17.12
N PRO A 37 -25.18 12.36 18.44
CA PRO A 37 -25.47 11.34 19.43
C PRO A 37 -26.90 10.85 19.22
N LYS A 38 -27.05 9.53 19.17
CA LYS A 38 -28.37 8.92 19.09
C LYS A 38 -29.16 9.41 20.31
N PRO A 39 -30.36 10.00 20.15
CA PRO A 39 -31.19 10.29 21.31
C PRO A 39 -31.40 8.99 22.08
N GLU A 40 -31.01 8.96 23.36
CA GLU A 40 -31.19 7.78 24.22
C GLU A 40 -32.68 7.36 24.31
N ASN A 41 -33.60 8.26 23.96
CA ASN A 41 -35.05 8.08 24.06
C ASN A 41 -35.76 7.80 22.70
N GLY A 42 -35.18 6.97 21.83
CA GLY A 42 -35.69 6.80 20.45
C GLY A 42 -36.25 5.43 20.04
N ARG A 43 -35.99 4.34 20.77
CA ARG A 43 -36.60 3.04 20.46
C ARG A 43 -37.72 2.77 21.44
N SER A 44 -38.93 3.15 21.05
CA SER A 44 -40.19 2.72 21.67
C SER A 44 -40.08 1.22 22.03
N HIS A 45 -40.18 0.85 23.31
CA HIS A 45 -40.11 -0.55 23.81
C HIS A 45 -41.26 -1.45 23.31
N PHE A 46 -42.12 -0.93 22.44
CA PHE A 46 -43.26 -1.64 21.89
C PHE A 46 -42.78 -2.64 20.83
N PRO A 47 -43.26 -3.89 20.85
CA PRO A 47 -42.92 -4.88 19.81
C PRO A 47 -43.36 -4.39 18.41
N PRO A 48 -42.71 -4.86 17.33
CA PRO A 48 -43.12 -4.51 15.97
C PRO A 48 -44.59 -4.87 15.73
N ALA A 49 -45.37 -3.92 15.20
CA ALA A 49 -46.78 -4.15 14.90
C ALA A 49 -46.99 -5.09 13.70
N THR A 50 -45.99 -5.23 12.83
CA THR A 50 -46.02 -6.03 11.61
C THR A 50 -44.68 -6.72 11.37
N GLY A 51 -44.72 -7.92 10.79
CA GLY A 51 -43.54 -8.66 10.34
C GLY A 51 -42.86 -8.06 9.10
N ILE A 52 -41.89 -8.79 8.54
CA ILE A 52 -41.25 -8.53 7.23
C ILE A 52 -41.92 -9.31 6.09
N GLY A 53 -43.14 -9.78 6.31
CA GLY A 53 -43.98 -10.42 5.29
C GLY A 53 -43.47 -11.82 4.94
N ALA A 54 -43.35 -12.13 3.65
CA ALA A 54 -42.90 -13.45 3.19
C ALA A 54 -41.51 -13.84 3.70
N LEU A 55 -40.66 -12.86 4.05
CA LEU A 55 -39.33 -13.12 4.59
C LEU A 55 -39.36 -13.71 6.01
N ASP A 56 -40.44 -13.53 6.78
CA ASP A 56 -40.58 -14.17 8.11
C ASP A 56 -40.76 -15.69 8.00
N ALA A 57 -41.01 -16.23 6.80
CA ALA A 57 -41.02 -17.67 6.58
C ALA A 57 -39.62 -18.30 6.62
N LEU A 58 -38.55 -17.49 6.53
CA LEU A 58 -37.17 -17.95 6.54
C LEU A 58 -36.63 -18.02 7.99
N PRO A 59 -35.87 -19.07 8.34
CA PRO A 59 -35.08 -19.09 9.56
C PRO A 59 -34.12 -17.89 9.65
N VAL A 60 -33.82 -17.45 10.87
CA VAL A 60 -32.98 -16.27 11.12
C VAL A 60 -31.57 -16.43 10.57
N GLU A 61 -31.06 -17.66 10.52
CA GLU A 61 -29.76 -18.01 9.95
C GLU A 61 -29.73 -17.73 8.44
N LEU A 62 -30.80 -18.09 7.72
CA LEU A 62 -30.91 -17.82 6.28
C LEU A 62 -31.09 -16.33 6.02
N LEU A 63 -31.88 -15.64 6.85
CA LEU A 63 -32.00 -14.18 6.77
C LEU A 63 -30.65 -13.50 6.98
N ASN A 64 -29.85 -13.94 7.95
CA ASN A 64 -28.52 -13.37 8.20
C ASN A 64 -27.57 -13.56 7.01
N ILE A 65 -27.54 -14.75 6.41
CA ILE A 65 -26.71 -15.03 5.23
C ILE A 65 -27.17 -14.15 4.06
N ILE A 66 -28.47 -14.20 3.72
CA ILE A 66 -29.01 -13.46 2.57
C ILE A 66 -28.77 -11.95 2.73
N LEU A 67 -29.09 -11.39 3.90
CA LEU A 67 -28.97 -9.95 4.11
C LEU A 67 -27.52 -9.47 4.25
N ALA A 68 -26.58 -10.34 4.66
CA ALA A 68 -25.16 -10.00 4.68
C ALA A 68 -24.52 -9.93 3.28
N GLU A 69 -25.03 -10.71 2.33
CA GLU A 69 -24.59 -10.73 0.92
C GLU A 69 -25.15 -9.57 0.09
N ILE A 70 -26.17 -8.87 0.60
CA ILE A 70 -26.78 -7.71 -0.07
C ILE A 70 -25.88 -6.47 0.05
N ASP A 71 -25.93 -5.62 -0.97
CA ASP A 71 -25.22 -4.34 -1.00
C ASP A 71 -25.70 -3.39 0.11
N LEU A 72 -24.79 -2.58 0.63
CA LEU A 72 -25.04 -1.70 1.76
C LEU A 72 -26.15 -0.67 1.50
N GLN A 73 -26.33 -0.23 0.25
CA GLN A 73 -27.41 0.71 -0.09
C GLN A 73 -28.78 0.04 0.02
N THR A 74 -28.93 -1.16 -0.53
CA THR A 74 -30.16 -1.95 -0.43
C THR A 74 -30.42 -2.38 1.01
N LEU A 75 -29.40 -2.81 1.76
CA LEU A 75 -29.53 -3.22 3.15
C LEU A 75 -30.03 -2.09 4.06
N VAL A 76 -29.46 -0.89 3.94
CA VAL A 76 -29.90 0.29 4.71
C VAL A 76 -31.29 0.76 4.28
N SER A 77 -31.64 0.62 2.99
CA SER A 77 -32.99 0.91 2.50
C SER A 77 -34.02 -0.07 3.09
N PHE A 78 -33.69 -1.36 3.12
CA PHE A 78 -34.51 -2.40 3.75
C PHE A 78 -34.70 -2.16 5.25
N ARG A 79 -33.63 -1.77 5.95
CA ARG A 79 -33.66 -1.37 7.37
C ARG A 79 -34.68 -0.26 7.66
N CYS A 80 -35.00 0.59 6.67
CA CYS A 80 -35.93 1.71 6.82
C CYS A 80 -37.40 1.34 6.49
N VAL A 81 -37.69 0.12 6.04
CA VAL A 81 -39.05 -0.28 5.62
C VAL A 81 -40.02 -0.34 6.79
N ASN A 82 -39.65 -1.02 7.88
CA ASN A 82 -40.43 -1.05 9.11
C ASN A 82 -39.52 -1.42 10.31
N ARG A 83 -40.10 -1.41 11.51
CA ARG A 83 -39.36 -1.71 12.75
C ARG A 83 -38.78 -3.13 12.79
N ARG A 84 -39.50 -4.12 12.27
CA ARG A 84 -39.04 -5.52 12.23
C ARG A 84 -37.83 -5.66 11.30
N ALA A 85 -37.86 -5.03 10.12
CA ALA A 85 -36.71 -4.99 9.21
C ALA A 85 -35.51 -4.31 9.85
N ALA A 86 -35.73 -3.22 10.60
CA ALA A 86 -34.68 -2.55 11.36
C ALA A 86 -34.05 -3.48 12.42
N GLU A 87 -34.87 -4.21 13.18
CA GLU A 87 -34.41 -5.18 14.18
C GLU A 87 -33.61 -6.32 13.55
N VAL A 88 -34.10 -6.90 12.44
CA VAL A 88 -33.41 -7.98 11.73
C VAL A 88 -32.05 -7.52 11.23
N VAL A 89 -31.97 -6.37 10.55
CA VAL A 89 -30.69 -5.84 10.04
C VAL A 89 -29.74 -5.48 11.18
N ASP A 90 -30.22 -4.87 12.26
CA ASP A 90 -29.42 -4.52 13.44
C ASP A 90 -28.87 -5.75 14.20
N HIS A 91 -29.39 -6.96 13.92
CA HIS A 91 -28.96 -8.21 14.52
C HIS A 91 -28.07 -9.08 13.61
N ILE A 92 -27.86 -8.67 12.35
CA ILE A 92 -26.86 -9.31 11.50
C ILE A 92 -25.47 -9.08 12.12
N PRO A 93 -24.69 -10.14 12.40
CA PRO A 93 -23.40 -10.00 13.09
C PRO A 93 -22.41 -9.05 12.38
N SER A 94 -22.27 -9.18 11.07
CA SER A 94 -21.38 -8.33 10.25
C SER A 94 -21.82 -6.85 10.29
N TYR A 95 -23.10 -6.58 10.06
CA TYR A 95 -23.65 -5.22 10.11
C TYR A 95 -23.51 -4.60 11.50
N LYS A 96 -23.83 -5.36 12.56
CA LYS A 96 -23.69 -4.92 13.95
C LYS A 96 -22.24 -4.59 14.28
N ALA A 97 -21.28 -5.42 13.85
CA ALA A 97 -19.86 -5.16 14.07
C ALA A 97 -19.39 -3.89 13.35
N VAL A 98 -19.77 -3.70 12.08
CA VAL A 98 -19.47 -2.49 11.31
C VAL A 98 -20.04 -1.24 11.99
N MET A 99 -21.31 -1.27 12.40
CA MET A 99 -21.97 -0.15 13.07
C MET A 99 -21.35 0.20 14.42
N THR A 100 -20.83 -0.81 15.13
CA THR A 100 -20.26 -0.63 16.47
C THR A 100 -18.84 -0.08 16.40
N HIS A 101 -18.03 -0.58 15.47
CA HIS A 101 -16.58 -0.35 15.50
C HIS A 101 -16.06 0.52 14.34
N ALA A 102 -16.78 0.59 13.22
CA ALA A 102 -16.39 1.33 12.03
C ALA A 102 -17.54 2.15 11.40
N PRO A 103 -18.32 2.91 12.18
CA PRO A 103 -19.47 3.66 11.64
C PRO A 103 -19.06 4.69 10.58
N HIS A 104 -17.83 5.21 10.65
CA HIS A 104 -17.29 6.15 9.65
C HIS A 104 -17.11 5.51 8.26
N ALA A 105 -16.81 4.21 8.17
CA ALA A 105 -16.66 3.51 6.89
C ALA A 105 -18.00 3.36 6.18
N LEU A 106 -19.01 2.83 6.88
CA LEU A 106 -20.37 2.73 6.33
C LEU A 106 -20.91 4.11 5.92
N ARG A 107 -20.71 5.11 6.79
CA ARG A 107 -21.17 6.46 6.50
C ARG A 107 -20.44 7.07 5.31
N GLY A 108 -19.13 6.86 5.19
CA GLY A 108 -18.33 7.27 4.04
C GLY A 108 -18.92 6.69 2.75
N ILE A 109 -19.09 5.37 2.70
CA ILE A 109 -19.64 4.62 1.57
C ILE A 109 -21.00 5.17 1.12
N LEU A 110 -21.91 5.43 2.06
CA LEU A 110 -23.23 5.99 1.75
C LEU A 110 -23.13 7.44 1.27
N SER A 111 -22.23 8.24 1.86
CA SER A 111 -22.07 9.67 1.52
C SER A 111 -21.47 9.90 0.14
N ILE A 112 -20.63 8.99 -0.33
CA ILE A 112 -20.07 9.03 -1.69
C ILE A 112 -20.83 8.15 -2.69
N GLU A 113 -21.96 7.56 -2.27
CA GLU A 113 -22.89 6.76 -3.09
C GLU A 113 -22.30 5.46 -3.66
N THR A 114 -21.29 4.88 -2.99
CA THR A 114 -20.66 3.62 -3.41
C THR A 114 -21.32 2.38 -2.79
N GLY A 115 -22.31 2.56 -1.90
CA GLY A 115 -22.96 1.45 -1.17
C GLY A 115 -23.59 0.38 -2.06
N ARG A 116 -23.99 0.71 -3.28
CA ARG A 116 -24.55 -0.24 -4.26
C ARG A 116 -23.54 -1.27 -4.78
N TRP A 117 -22.24 -1.03 -4.60
CA TRP A 117 -21.15 -1.86 -5.12
C TRP A 117 -20.53 -2.75 -4.04
N ILE A 118 -20.93 -2.59 -2.78
CA ILE A 118 -20.25 -3.17 -1.62
C ILE A 118 -21.27 -3.95 -0.80
N ALA A 119 -21.11 -5.27 -0.73
CA ALA A 119 -21.88 -6.13 0.17
C ALA A 119 -21.49 -5.89 1.64
N CYS A 120 -22.44 -6.09 2.55
CA CYS A 120 -22.19 -5.92 3.98
C CYS A 120 -21.09 -6.85 4.50
N ILE A 121 -21.09 -8.11 4.04
CA ILE A 121 -20.07 -9.10 4.41
C ILE A 121 -18.69 -8.69 3.93
N VAL A 122 -18.56 -8.18 2.71
CA VAL A 122 -17.29 -7.72 2.14
C VAL A 122 -16.71 -6.58 2.98
N LEU A 123 -17.51 -5.59 3.36
CA LEU A 123 -17.04 -4.50 4.23
C LEU A 123 -16.53 -5.05 5.58
N TYR A 124 -17.29 -5.96 6.19
CA TYR A 124 -16.90 -6.59 7.45
C TYR A 124 -15.58 -7.36 7.33
N GLU A 125 -15.44 -8.22 6.33
CA GLU A 125 -14.22 -9.00 6.08
C GLU A 125 -13.01 -8.10 5.89
N LYS A 126 -13.15 -7.02 5.11
CA LYS A 126 -12.06 -6.08 4.88
C LYS A 126 -11.64 -5.34 6.16
N LEU A 127 -12.58 -4.96 7.01
CA LEU A 127 -12.29 -4.39 8.32
C LEU A 127 -11.66 -5.42 9.29
N CYS A 128 -11.85 -6.72 9.04
CA CYS A 128 -11.19 -7.81 9.76
C CYS A 128 -9.79 -8.17 9.23
N LEU A 129 -9.28 -7.51 8.20
CA LEU A 129 -7.91 -7.72 7.71
C LEU A 129 -7.04 -6.55 8.16
N ALA A 130 -5.79 -6.77 8.53
CA ALA A 130 -4.85 -5.68 8.84
C ALA A 130 -4.01 -5.25 7.63
N LYS A 131 -3.82 -6.16 6.66
CA LYS A 131 -2.85 -6.01 5.57
C LYS A 131 -3.44 -5.28 4.36
N CYS A 132 -2.59 -4.50 3.69
CA CYS A 132 -2.84 -3.90 2.40
C CYS A 132 -2.94 -5.00 1.34
N GLU A 133 -3.92 -4.86 0.45
CA GLU A 133 -4.18 -5.85 -0.60
C GLU A 133 -3.19 -5.79 -1.78
N THR A 134 -2.42 -4.71 -1.89
CA THR A 134 -1.42 -4.54 -2.94
C THR A 134 -0.04 -5.04 -2.49
N CYS A 135 0.48 -4.55 -1.36
CA CYS A 135 1.85 -4.86 -0.93
C CYS A 135 1.97 -5.77 0.29
N SER A 136 0.85 -6.17 0.92
CA SER A 136 0.81 -6.95 2.17
C SER A 136 1.40 -6.29 3.42
N ASP A 137 1.86 -5.03 3.35
CA ASP A 137 2.20 -4.19 4.51
C ASP A 137 0.92 -3.80 5.29
N LEU A 138 1.03 -3.05 6.39
CA LEU A 138 -0.14 -2.53 7.13
C LEU A 138 -1.00 -1.61 6.24
N GLY A 139 -2.30 -1.88 6.16
CA GLY A 139 -3.22 -1.15 5.28
C GLY A 139 -4.07 -0.13 6.01
N ASP A 140 -3.53 1.03 6.40
CA ASP A 140 -4.23 2.02 7.25
C ASP A 140 -5.55 2.60 6.69
N TYR A 141 -5.78 2.47 5.39
CA TYR A 141 -6.94 3.04 4.71
C TYR A 141 -7.85 1.98 4.11
N LEU A 142 -9.14 2.32 4.06
CA LEU A 142 -10.11 1.59 3.25
C LEU A 142 -10.48 2.43 2.04
N TYR A 143 -10.14 1.95 0.84
CA TYR A 143 -10.55 2.50 -0.44
C TYR A 143 -12.03 2.17 -0.70
N LEU A 144 -12.89 3.18 -0.61
CA LEU A 144 -14.33 3.05 -0.52
C LEU A 144 -15.06 2.89 -1.85
N VAL A 145 -14.37 2.98 -2.99
CA VAL A 145 -15.00 2.78 -4.31
C VAL A 145 -15.23 1.30 -4.59
N THR A 146 -14.25 0.46 -4.26
CA THR A 146 -14.32 -1.01 -4.44
C THR A 146 -14.03 -1.79 -3.16
N CYS A 147 -14.08 -1.14 -2.00
CA CYS A 147 -13.85 -1.72 -0.67
C CYS A 147 -12.53 -2.52 -0.55
N LYS A 148 -11.38 -1.84 -0.68
CA LYS A 148 -10.05 -2.46 -0.56
C LYS A 148 -9.22 -1.88 0.57
N ARG A 149 -8.47 -2.71 1.32
CA ARG A 149 -7.47 -2.19 2.27
C ARG A 149 -6.20 -1.78 1.55
N VAL A 150 -5.72 -0.57 1.84
CA VAL A 150 -4.58 0.05 1.17
C VAL A 150 -3.70 0.80 2.15
N CYS A 151 -2.37 0.64 2.04
CA CYS A 151 -1.41 1.42 2.82
C CYS A 151 -1.23 2.82 2.20
N PHE A 152 -0.66 3.76 2.95
CA PHE A 152 -0.40 5.12 2.44
C PHE A 152 0.44 5.13 1.15
N LEU A 153 1.48 4.29 1.07
CA LEU A 153 2.37 4.24 -0.09
C LEU A 153 1.64 3.77 -1.34
N CYS A 154 0.91 2.66 -1.25
CA CYS A 154 0.11 2.17 -2.38
C CYS A 154 -0.97 3.20 -2.77
N LEU A 155 -1.65 3.80 -1.80
CA LEU A 155 -2.64 4.84 -2.07
C LEU A 155 -2.05 6.06 -2.80
N SER A 156 -0.85 6.48 -2.42
CA SER A 156 -0.22 7.70 -2.96
C SER A 156 0.54 7.49 -4.27
N GLN A 157 0.98 6.26 -4.55
CA GLN A 157 1.85 5.96 -5.69
C GLN A 157 1.17 5.13 -6.79
N ASP A 158 0.28 4.20 -6.42
CA ASP A 158 -0.34 3.30 -7.39
C ASP A 158 -1.52 3.98 -8.10
N ARG A 159 -1.53 3.96 -9.44
CA ARG A 159 -2.61 4.53 -10.26
C ARG A 159 -3.94 3.80 -10.08
N LEU A 160 -3.92 2.54 -9.62
CA LEU A 160 -5.14 1.79 -9.34
C LEU A 160 -6.01 2.47 -8.27
N TYR A 161 -5.42 3.28 -7.39
CA TYR A 161 -6.13 4.04 -6.35
C TYR A 161 -6.31 5.52 -6.69
N LEU A 162 -6.14 5.90 -7.97
CA LEU A 162 -6.44 7.24 -8.48
C LEU A 162 -7.69 7.17 -9.37
N PRO A 163 -8.90 7.38 -8.83
CA PRO A 163 -10.09 7.35 -9.66
C PRO A 163 -10.09 8.53 -10.65
N VAL A 164 -10.76 8.35 -11.78
CA VAL A 164 -10.73 9.26 -12.92
C VAL A 164 -12.11 9.84 -13.20
N THR A 165 -12.17 11.00 -13.85
CA THR A 165 -13.46 11.55 -14.29
C THR A 165 -14.06 10.71 -15.42
N PRO A 166 -15.39 10.70 -15.64
CA PRO A 166 -16.01 10.01 -16.78
C PRO A 166 -15.43 10.42 -18.14
N ARG A 167 -15.04 11.70 -18.27
CA ARG A 167 -14.39 12.21 -19.49
C ARG A 167 -12.99 11.62 -19.68
N GLN A 168 -12.22 11.48 -18.60
CA GLN A 168 -10.94 10.78 -18.63
C GLN A 168 -11.14 9.30 -18.92
N ALA A 169 -12.15 8.64 -18.32
CA ALA A 169 -12.48 7.25 -18.63
C ALA A 169 -12.74 7.03 -20.13
N CYS A 170 -13.55 7.89 -20.75
CA CYS A 170 -13.81 7.82 -22.20
C CYS A 170 -12.54 8.09 -23.03
N ARG A 171 -11.74 9.07 -22.62
CA ARG A 171 -10.55 9.51 -23.37
C ARG A 171 -9.38 8.54 -23.27
N GLU A 172 -9.06 8.10 -22.06
CA GLU A 172 -7.84 7.33 -21.75
C GLU A 172 -8.04 5.83 -21.97
N PHE A 173 -9.27 5.34 -21.88
CA PHE A 173 -9.60 3.93 -22.03
C PHE A 173 -10.48 3.62 -23.26
N GLY A 174 -10.91 4.65 -24.00
CA GLY A 174 -11.75 4.48 -25.19
C GLY A 174 -13.14 3.91 -24.88
N LEU A 175 -13.65 4.15 -23.67
CA LEU A 175 -14.98 3.69 -23.24
C LEU A 175 -16.07 4.66 -23.70
N THR A 176 -17.28 4.14 -23.94
CA THR A 176 -18.45 4.99 -24.19
C THR A 176 -19.08 5.45 -22.88
N SER A 177 -19.82 6.56 -22.89
CA SER A 177 -20.52 7.05 -21.69
C SER A 177 -21.44 5.99 -21.09
N GLY A 178 -22.16 5.24 -21.93
CA GLY A 178 -23.05 4.17 -21.47
C GLY A 178 -22.33 3.05 -20.72
N ILE A 179 -21.11 2.70 -21.14
CA ILE A 179 -20.28 1.72 -20.42
C ILE A 179 -19.74 2.32 -19.12
N VAL A 180 -19.23 3.56 -19.16
CA VAL A 180 -18.72 4.24 -17.96
C VAL A 180 -19.82 4.36 -16.90
N ASP A 181 -21.08 4.46 -17.33
CA ASP A 181 -22.23 4.52 -16.43
C ASP A 181 -22.51 3.21 -15.67
N THR A 182 -22.02 2.07 -16.14
CA THR A 182 -22.18 0.77 -15.46
C THR A 182 -21.05 0.45 -14.49
N LEU A 183 -20.01 1.29 -14.40
CA LEU A 183 -18.82 1.01 -13.59
C LEU A 183 -18.94 1.52 -12.14
N PRO A 184 -18.18 0.92 -11.20
CA PRO A 184 -18.00 1.45 -9.86
C PRO A 184 -17.58 2.92 -9.89
N ARG A 185 -18.40 3.76 -9.25
CA ARG A 185 -18.25 5.20 -9.26
C ARG A 185 -18.78 5.83 -8.00
N MET A 186 -18.30 7.03 -7.75
CA MET A 186 -18.59 7.79 -6.54
C MET A 186 -18.92 9.24 -6.86
N ARG A 187 -19.62 9.88 -5.92
CA ARG A 187 -19.83 11.33 -5.88
C ARG A 187 -18.91 11.95 -4.84
N VAL A 188 -18.05 12.87 -5.27
CA VAL A 188 -17.13 13.57 -4.36
C VAL A 188 -17.92 14.49 -3.44
N VAL A 189 -17.70 14.33 -2.14
CA VAL A 189 -18.11 15.30 -1.13
C VAL A 189 -17.16 16.50 -1.23
N PRO A 190 -17.66 17.74 -1.42
CA PRO A 190 -16.79 18.91 -1.47
C PRO A 190 -16.11 19.15 -0.13
N GLY A 191 -14.84 19.55 -0.15
CA GLY A 191 -14.07 19.68 1.08
C GLY A 191 -12.60 19.97 0.84
N ILE A 192 -11.85 20.00 1.93
CA ILE A 192 -10.39 20.05 1.90
C ILE A 192 -9.92 18.61 2.05
N TYR A 193 -8.96 18.19 1.24
CA TYR A 193 -8.48 16.83 1.12
C TYR A 193 -6.97 16.79 0.94
N SER A 194 -6.35 15.64 1.23
CA SER A 194 -4.91 15.38 1.19
C SER A 194 -4.11 16.11 2.29
N PRO A 195 -2.92 15.61 2.66
CA PRO A 195 -1.98 16.30 3.54
C PRO A 195 -1.63 17.73 3.11
N ASN A 196 -1.77 18.02 1.82
CA ASN A 196 -1.46 19.33 1.24
C ASN A 196 -2.68 20.28 1.20
N GLU A 197 -3.74 19.97 1.94
CA GLU A 197 -4.96 20.78 2.10
C GLU A 197 -5.58 21.21 0.76
N LYS A 198 -5.56 20.34 -0.24
CA LYS A 198 -6.11 20.60 -1.56
C LYS A 198 -7.62 20.51 -1.55
N LYS A 199 -8.28 21.50 -2.14
CA LYS A 199 -9.75 21.51 -2.26
C LYS A 199 -10.20 20.50 -3.32
N ALA A 200 -11.18 19.68 -2.97
CA ALA A 200 -11.96 18.91 -3.92
C ALA A 200 -13.36 19.55 -4.07
N VAL A 201 -13.81 19.67 -5.31
CA VAL A 201 -15.16 20.16 -5.63
C VAL A 201 -16.08 18.99 -5.93
N LYS A 202 -17.38 19.26 -6.00
CA LYS A 202 -18.38 18.27 -6.37
C LYS A 202 -18.09 17.74 -7.77
N SER A 203 -17.78 16.46 -7.89
CA SER A 203 -17.52 15.78 -9.15
C SER A 203 -17.94 14.31 -9.06
N ILE A 204 -18.01 13.65 -10.22
CA ILE A 204 -18.16 12.20 -10.30
C ILE A 204 -16.79 11.63 -10.68
N LEU A 205 -16.38 10.60 -9.95
CA LEU A 205 -15.17 9.85 -10.21
C LEU A 205 -15.51 8.37 -10.39
N VAL A 206 -14.76 7.70 -11.24
CA VAL A 206 -14.94 6.30 -11.64
C VAL A 206 -13.66 5.55 -11.28
N ASP A 207 -13.81 4.33 -10.78
CA ASP A 207 -12.70 3.48 -10.40
C ASP A 207 -11.77 3.21 -11.61
N TYR A 208 -10.47 3.41 -11.40
CA TYR A 208 -9.47 3.26 -12.46
C TYR A 208 -9.36 1.80 -12.92
N LYS A 209 -9.30 0.85 -11.98
CA LYS A 209 -9.14 -0.58 -12.31
C LYS A 209 -10.34 -1.09 -13.10
N SER A 210 -11.56 -0.72 -12.69
CA SER A 210 -12.80 -1.07 -13.40
C SER A 210 -12.84 -0.50 -14.81
N CYS A 211 -12.35 0.72 -15.03
CA CYS A 211 -12.19 1.29 -16.38
C CYS A 211 -11.21 0.47 -17.21
N LEU A 212 -10.04 0.16 -16.65
CA LEU A 212 -9.01 -0.62 -17.34
C LEU A 212 -9.52 -2.00 -17.75
N ASP A 213 -10.10 -2.75 -16.82
CA ASP A 213 -10.56 -4.11 -17.06
C ASP A 213 -11.66 -4.17 -18.11
N THR A 214 -12.61 -3.23 -18.03
CA THR A 214 -13.71 -3.14 -19.00
C THR A 214 -13.19 -2.76 -20.37
N ALA A 215 -12.20 -1.87 -20.46
CA ALA A 215 -11.62 -1.46 -21.73
C ALA A 215 -10.80 -2.59 -22.37
N VAL A 216 -10.03 -3.32 -21.58
CA VAL A 216 -9.29 -4.49 -22.04
C VAL A 216 -10.26 -5.56 -22.55
N ALA A 217 -11.35 -5.82 -21.82
CA ALA A 217 -12.39 -6.76 -22.28
C ALA A 217 -13.06 -6.30 -23.58
N LEU A 218 -13.33 -5.00 -23.74
CA LEU A 218 -13.96 -4.42 -24.93
C LEU A 218 -13.06 -4.47 -26.17
N HIS A 219 -11.77 -4.15 -26.00
CA HIS A 219 -10.80 -4.03 -27.10
C HIS A 219 -9.97 -5.31 -27.32
N GLY A 220 -10.10 -6.30 -26.44
CA GLY A 220 -9.41 -7.60 -26.48
C GLY A 220 -8.02 -7.60 -25.83
N SER A 221 -7.31 -6.48 -25.79
CA SER A 221 -6.01 -6.35 -25.10
C SER A 221 -5.67 -4.90 -24.74
N MET A 222 -4.70 -4.68 -23.85
CA MET A 222 -4.21 -3.32 -23.52
C MET A 222 -3.60 -2.63 -24.75
N SER A 223 -2.80 -3.36 -25.53
CA SER A 223 -2.23 -2.87 -26.78
C SER A 223 -3.31 -2.42 -27.79
N ALA A 224 -4.38 -3.20 -27.94
CA ALA A 224 -5.50 -2.85 -28.82
C ALA A 224 -6.26 -1.62 -28.32
N MET A 225 -6.51 -1.52 -27.01
CA MET A 225 -7.11 -0.34 -26.37
C MET A 225 -6.27 0.92 -26.63
N ARG A 226 -4.95 0.86 -26.40
CA ARG A 226 -4.04 1.99 -26.63
C ARG A 226 -4.04 2.44 -28.09
N LYS A 227 -4.03 1.49 -29.02
CA LYS A 227 -4.14 1.78 -30.46
C LYS A 227 -5.46 2.47 -30.80
N TYR A 228 -6.58 1.96 -30.30
CA TYR A 228 -7.89 2.57 -30.51
C TYR A 228 -7.95 4.01 -29.98
N VAL A 229 -7.44 4.26 -28.78
CA VAL A 229 -7.37 5.61 -28.18
C VAL A 229 -6.48 6.54 -29.01
N SER A 230 -5.33 6.06 -29.48
CA SER A 230 -4.43 6.81 -30.36
C SER A 230 -5.11 7.19 -31.68
N ASP A 231 -5.80 6.25 -32.32
CA ASP A 231 -6.53 6.47 -33.57
C ASP A 231 -7.71 7.44 -33.37
N MET A 232 -8.40 7.36 -32.23
CA MET A 232 -9.47 8.28 -31.85
C MET A 232 -8.97 9.71 -31.66
N GLU A 233 -7.82 9.90 -31.00
CA GLU A 233 -7.19 11.22 -30.85
C GLU A 233 -6.71 11.78 -32.19
N ALA A 234 -6.19 10.92 -33.09
CA ALA A 234 -5.77 11.32 -34.43
C ALA A 234 -6.95 11.76 -35.33
N ARG A 235 -8.16 11.26 -35.09
CA ARG A 235 -9.37 11.61 -35.84
C ARG A 235 -10.04 12.91 -35.38
N LYS A 236 -9.60 13.53 -34.28
CA LYS A 236 -10.16 14.82 -33.85
C LYS A 236 -9.69 15.95 -34.79
N PRO A 237 -10.60 16.74 -35.39
CA PRO A 237 -10.20 17.87 -36.22
C PRO A 237 -9.44 18.91 -35.38
N ARG A 238 -8.23 19.29 -35.82
CA ARG A 238 -7.49 20.42 -35.25
C ARG A 238 -8.27 21.70 -35.55
N ALA A 239 -8.95 22.25 -34.53
CA ALA A 239 -9.66 23.51 -34.68
C ALA A 239 -8.69 24.63 -35.03
N ALA A 240 -8.91 25.25 -36.19
CA ALA A 240 -8.19 26.43 -36.67
C ALA A 240 -8.84 27.72 -36.14
N GLY A 241 -8.07 28.51 -35.38
CA GLY A 241 -8.18 29.97 -35.30
C GLY A 241 -9.24 30.63 -34.38
N GLN A 242 -8.80 31.73 -33.74
CA GLN A 242 -9.50 32.79 -32.98
C GLN A 242 -9.58 32.55 -31.45
N GLN A 243 -9.29 33.48 -30.54
CA GLN A 243 -8.73 34.85 -30.55
C GLN A 243 -8.25 35.12 -29.11
N ALA A 244 -7.41 36.15 -28.91
CA ALA A 244 -6.81 36.48 -27.61
C ALA A 244 -7.85 36.88 -26.55
N GLY A 245 -7.75 36.29 -25.34
CA GLY A 245 -8.52 36.69 -24.16
C GLY A 245 -8.53 35.61 -23.07
N SER A 246 -7.66 35.80 -22.07
CA SER A 246 -7.58 35.14 -20.74
C SER A 246 -7.38 33.61 -20.65
N ASP A 247 -6.30 33.24 -19.96
CA ASP A 247 -5.94 31.93 -19.38
C ASP A 247 -6.07 30.68 -20.28
N ARG A 248 -5.08 30.56 -21.16
CA ARG A 248 -4.79 29.34 -21.94
C ARG A 248 -4.49 28.17 -20.99
N VAL A 249 -5.44 27.27 -20.81
CA VAL A 249 -5.16 25.86 -20.48
C VAL A 249 -4.52 25.23 -21.70
N GLN A 250 -3.21 24.99 -21.63
CA GLN A 250 -2.44 24.31 -22.67
C GLN A 250 -2.93 22.87 -22.90
N PRO A 251 -2.83 22.32 -24.12
CA PRO A 251 -3.14 20.92 -24.38
C PRO A 251 -2.07 20.05 -23.71
N LEU A 252 -2.47 19.23 -22.75
CA LEU A 252 -1.61 18.26 -22.06
C LEU A 252 -1.14 17.17 -23.04
N GLN A 253 0.03 17.40 -23.66
CA GLN A 253 0.90 16.34 -24.15
C GLN A 253 1.79 15.83 -23.00
N ALA A 254 1.99 14.51 -22.97
CA ALA A 254 3.05 13.76 -22.27
C ALA A 254 3.31 14.06 -20.78
N GLY A 255 2.95 13.09 -19.91
CA GLY A 255 3.56 12.90 -18.60
C GLY A 255 3.37 14.01 -17.57
N HIS A 256 2.15 14.20 -17.05
CA HIS A 256 1.96 15.06 -15.89
C HIS A 256 1.94 14.24 -14.60
N ILE A 257 2.89 14.55 -13.72
CA ILE A 257 3.00 14.08 -12.33
C ILE A 257 1.63 14.24 -11.68
N ASP A 258 1.03 13.12 -11.26
CA ASP A 258 -0.32 13.05 -10.68
C ASP A 258 -0.45 13.82 -9.36
N GLY A 259 0.64 14.35 -8.82
CA GLY A 259 0.73 15.02 -7.53
C GLY A 259 0.89 14.05 -6.36
N ARG A 260 0.85 12.72 -6.59
CA ARG A 260 0.94 11.64 -5.59
C ARG A 260 0.13 11.94 -4.33
N SER A 261 0.78 12.03 -3.17
CA SER A 261 0.16 12.38 -1.88
C SER A 261 -0.48 13.78 -1.85
N GLY A 262 -0.19 14.66 -2.81
CA GLY A 262 -0.85 15.96 -2.98
C GLY A 262 -2.09 15.95 -3.85
N ASN A 263 -2.52 14.80 -4.39
CA ASN A 263 -3.72 14.73 -5.21
C ASN A 263 -4.96 14.50 -4.35
N PRO A 264 -5.90 15.47 -4.24
CA PRO A 264 -7.08 15.32 -3.40
C PRO A 264 -7.98 14.16 -3.83
N PHE A 265 -7.97 13.75 -5.12
CA PHE A 265 -8.81 12.66 -5.60
C PHE A 265 -8.42 11.28 -5.06
N ARG A 266 -7.20 11.12 -4.53
CA ARG A 266 -6.80 9.91 -3.79
C ARG A 266 -7.38 9.88 -2.37
N PHE A 267 -7.67 11.05 -1.79
CA PHE A 267 -8.10 11.17 -0.38
C PHE A 267 -9.62 11.30 -0.23
N VAL A 268 -10.33 11.75 -1.27
CA VAL A 268 -11.82 11.76 -1.28
C VAL A 268 -12.42 10.34 -1.26
N THR A 269 -11.63 9.33 -1.63
CA THR A 269 -12.06 7.93 -1.77
C THR A 269 -11.81 7.08 -0.54
N ILE A 270 -11.15 7.61 0.48
CA ILE A 270 -10.71 6.80 1.62
C ILE A 270 -11.31 7.29 2.93
N THR A 271 -11.49 6.34 3.84
CA THR A 271 -11.53 6.58 5.27
C THR A 271 -10.32 5.93 5.90
N GLN A 272 -9.87 6.46 7.02
CA GLN A 272 -9.03 5.70 7.93
C GLN A 272 -9.81 4.47 8.39
N SER A 273 -9.20 3.30 8.22
CA SER A 273 -9.67 2.07 8.81
C SER A 273 -8.88 1.93 10.09
N GLY A 274 -9.51 2.13 11.25
CA GLY A 274 -8.81 2.03 12.54
C GLY A 274 -7.94 0.78 12.59
N ARG A 275 -6.79 0.85 13.27
CA ARG A 275 -5.76 -0.22 13.33
C ARG A 275 -6.21 -1.52 14.00
N ARG A 276 -7.48 -1.58 14.41
CA ARG A 276 -8.11 -2.72 15.07
C ARG A 276 -8.78 -3.59 14.03
N THR A 277 -8.40 -4.87 14.01
CA THR A 277 -9.26 -5.94 13.52
C THR A 277 -10.52 -5.96 14.39
N LEU A 278 -11.71 -6.16 13.82
CA LEU A 278 -12.96 -6.27 14.60
C LEU A 278 -12.93 -7.40 15.66
N VAL A 279 -11.90 -8.25 15.62
CA VAL A 279 -11.70 -9.41 16.49
C VAL A 279 -11.07 -9.07 17.86
N THR A 280 -10.37 -7.94 18.05
CA THR A 280 -9.49 -7.75 19.24
C THR A 280 -9.85 -6.62 20.23
N GLY A 281 -10.94 -5.86 20.05
CA GLY A 281 -11.68 -5.23 21.16
C GLY A 281 -10.99 -4.32 22.22
N VAL A 282 -9.76 -3.83 22.06
CA VAL A 282 -9.11 -2.95 23.08
C VAL A 282 -9.14 -1.47 22.66
N HIS A 283 -9.53 -0.59 23.59
CA HIS A 283 -9.67 0.86 23.43
C HIS A 283 -8.41 1.59 23.92
N LEU A 284 -7.77 2.44 23.10
CA LEU A 284 -6.73 3.37 23.52
C LEU A 284 -7.07 4.80 23.06
N THR A 285 -6.84 5.76 23.97
CA THR A 285 -7.26 7.16 23.95
C THR A 285 -6.16 8.10 23.45
N PHE A 286 -6.55 9.10 22.66
CA PHE A 286 -5.72 10.18 22.07
C PHE A 286 -4.98 11.06 23.10
N VAL A 287 -3.69 11.35 22.86
CA VAL A 287 -2.91 12.45 23.46
C VAL A 287 -2.18 13.23 22.33
N PRO A 288 -2.29 14.57 22.20
CA PRO A 288 -1.69 15.32 21.09
C PRO A 288 -0.39 16.05 21.47
N CYS A 289 0.65 16.00 20.63
CA CYS A 289 1.86 16.83 20.76
C CYS A 289 2.31 17.50 19.45
N LEU A 290 2.97 18.65 19.59
CA LEU A 290 3.38 19.63 18.57
C LEU A 290 4.78 19.33 18.00
N ALA A 291 5.06 19.76 16.75
CA ALA A 291 6.42 20.12 16.34
C ALA A 291 6.46 21.34 15.43
N ALA A 292 7.35 22.27 15.79
CA ALA A 292 7.75 23.43 15.01
C ALA A 292 9.13 23.16 14.39
N HIS A 293 9.30 23.67 13.16
CA HIS A 293 10.56 23.98 12.46
C HIS A 293 11.75 23.03 12.64
N TRP A 294 12.05 22.18 11.65
CA TRP A 294 13.43 21.83 11.27
C TRP A 294 13.71 22.03 9.78
N ARG A 295 14.80 22.78 9.50
CA ARG A 295 15.48 22.91 8.22
C ARG A 295 16.79 22.13 8.32
N TYR A 296 16.77 20.84 8.03
CA TYR A 296 17.89 20.04 7.54
C TYR A 296 17.31 18.83 6.80
N SER A 297 17.85 18.51 5.63
CA SER A 297 17.34 17.49 4.70
C SER A 297 17.49 16.07 5.28
N SER A 298 16.58 15.67 6.15
CA SER A 298 16.48 14.30 6.66
C SER A 298 15.28 13.60 6.02
N ASN A 299 15.53 12.57 5.22
CA ASN A 299 14.49 11.77 4.56
C ASN A 299 14.50 10.35 5.14
N PHE A 300 13.33 9.84 5.55
CA PHE A 300 13.19 8.41 5.84
C PHE A 300 13.36 7.61 4.57
N VAL A 301 14.23 6.62 4.64
CA VAL A 301 14.54 5.76 3.49
C VAL A 301 13.80 4.44 3.62
N GLN A 302 13.85 3.81 4.81
CA GLN A 302 13.11 2.60 5.15
C GLN A 302 12.72 2.57 6.62
N LEU A 303 11.65 1.85 6.94
CA LEU A 303 11.15 1.63 8.31
C LEU A 303 10.66 0.19 8.48
N SER A 304 10.80 -0.33 9.69
CA SER A 304 10.26 -1.60 10.19
C SER A 304 9.66 -1.31 11.55
N VAL A 305 8.33 -1.35 11.67
CA VAL A 305 7.65 -1.02 12.93
C VAL A 305 7.10 -2.30 13.52
N ASP A 306 7.59 -2.66 14.70
CA ASP A 306 7.11 -3.78 15.48
C ASP A 306 6.35 -3.26 16.71
N PRO A 307 5.02 -3.47 16.81
CA PRO A 307 4.24 -3.04 17.97
C PRO A 307 4.49 -3.89 19.22
N GLU A 308 5.11 -5.06 19.10
CA GLU A 308 5.40 -5.98 20.19
C GLU A 308 6.91 -6.05 20.52
N GLY A 309 7.75 -5.43 19.67
CA GLY A 309 9.20 -5.42 19.79
C GLY A 309 9.81 -4.04 19.53
N GLU A 310 11.07 -4.05 19.12
CA GLU A 310 11.83 -2.86 18.71
C GLU A 310 11.46 -2.45 17.28
N SER A 311 11.34 -1.14 17.04
CA SER A 311 11.08 -0.56 15.73
C SER A 311 12.35 0.06 15.16
N GLU A 312 12.63 -0.16 13.88
CA GLU A 312 13.92 0.18 13.28
C GLU A 312 13.76 1.05 12.04
N PHE A 313 14.64 2.04 11.91
CA PHE A 313 14.54 3.11 10.92
C PHE A 313 15.88 3.33 10.24
N ARG A 314 15.86 3.44 8.90
CA ARG A 314 17.01 3.85 8.08
C ARG A 314 16.76 5.25 7.54
N LEU A 315 17.60 6.19 7.96
CA LEU A 315 17.49 7.63 7.67
C LEU A 315 18.62 8.09 6.76
N LEU A 316 18.30 8.92 5.77
CA LEU A 316 19.28 9.68 5.00
C LEU A 316 19.33 11.10 5.56
N ILE A 317 20.47 11.48 6.11
CA ILE A 317 20.72 12.77 6.72
C ILE A 317 21.65 13.59 5.82
N ASN A 318 21.23 14.81 5.51
CA ASN A 318 21.96 15.77 4.67
C ASN A 318 22.31 15.21 3.29
N ASP A 319 21.46 14.35 2.75
CA ASP A 319 21.63 13.66 1.46
C ASP A 319 22.98 12.93 1.32
N ARG A 320 23.61 12.58 2.44
CA ARG A 320 24.98 12.04 2.47
C ARG A 320 25.21 10.90 3.44
N PHE A 321 24.59 10.93 4.61
CA PHE A 321 24.88 9.97 5.66
C PHE A 321 23.68 9.09 5.94
N ILE A 322 23.90 7.78 5.97
CA ILE A 322 22.86 6.85 6.38
C ILE A 322 23.01 6.59 7.88
N LYS A 323 21.91 6.76 8.62
CA LYS A 323 21.84 6.46 10.05
C LYS A 323 20.76 5.42 10.32
N TYR A 324 21.02 4.56 11.28
CA TYR A 324 20.10 3.55 11.77
C TYR A 324 19.64 3.95 13.17
N ILE A 325 18.33 4.00 13.36
CA ILE A 325 17.73 4.27 14.67
C ILE A 325 16.85 3.09 15.04
N THR A 326 17.04 2.59 16.24
CA THR A 326 16.12 1.65 16.89
C THR A 326 15.30 2.40 17.93
N ILE A 327 14.03 2.05 18.08
CA ILE A 327 13.11 2.65 19.03
C ILE A 327 12.51 1.52 19.85
N ASP A 328 12.71 1.58 21.17
CA ASP A 328 12.18 0.59 22.10
C ASP A 328 10.65 0.54 22.05
N ASN A 329 10.12 -0.64 22.40
CA ASN A 329 8.69 -0.84 22.50
C ASN A 329 8.04 0.19 23.44
N GLY A 330 6.92 0.77 23.02
CA GLY A 330 6.12 1.67 23.83
C GLY A 330 6.64 3.11 23.90
N VAL A 331 7.79 3.44 23.31
CA VAL A 331 8.33 4.82 23.29
C VAL A 331 7.44 5.77 22.49
N PHE A 332 7.02 5.32 21.31
CA PHE A 332 6.08 6.03 20.46
C PHE A 332 4.96 5.09 20.01
N ASP A 333 3.82 5.65 19.64
CA ASP A 333 2.78 4.85 19.02
C ASP A 333 3.25 4.37 17.64
N SER A 334 2.96 3.11 17.32
CA SER A 334 3.12 2.54 15.98
C SER A 334 2.55 3.46 14.88
N GLU A 335 1.53 4.27 15.17
CA GLU A 335 0.91 5.21 14.24
C GLU A 335 1.81 6.35 13.85
N ASP A 336 2.42 6.94 14.85
CA ASP A 336 3.35 8.03 14.64
C ASP A 336 4.64 7.52 14.01
N MET A 337 5.07 6.31 14.36
CA MET A 337 6.26 5.68 13.80
C MET A 337 6.14 5.29 12.32
N CYS A 338 4.96 4.86 11.87
CA CYS A 338 4.74 4.49 10.46
C CYS A 338 4.65 5.69 9.50
N PHE A 339 4.49 6.91 10.03
CA PHE A 339 4.38 8.12 9.24
C PHE A 339 5.58 9.04 9.48
N GLY A 340 6.49 9.08 8.50
CA GLY A 340 7.75 9.83 8.61
C GLY A 340 7.62 11.25 9.17
N PRO A 341 6.70 12.11 8.68
CA PRO A 341 6.55 13.46 9.24
C PRO A 341 6.11 13.48 10.72
N SER A 342 5.28 12.54 11.18
CA SER A 342 4.94 12.39 12.60
C SER A 342 6.12 11.92 13.41
N LEU A 343 6.82 10.87 12.95
CA LEU A 343 7.98 10.36 13.66
C LEU A 343 9.08 11.42 13.79
N ILE A 344 9.44 12.14 12.71
CA ILE A 344 10.39 13.26 12.76
C ILE A 344 10.00 14.29 13.82
N SER A 345 8.70 14.52 14.00
CA SER A 345 8.19 15.49 14.98
C SER A 345 8.31 15.00 16.43
N LEU A 346 8.33 13.68 16.64
CA LEU A 346 8.48 13.04 17.95
C LEU A 346 9.93 12.74 18.32
N LEU A 347 10.81 12.58 17.32
CA LEU A 347 12.21 12.26 17.55
C LEU A 347 12.89 13.34 18.40
N PRO A 348 13.67 12.95 19.42
CA PRO A 348 14.54 13.89 20.12
C PRO A 348 15.52 14.55 19.14
N PRO A 349 16.17 15.67 19.52
CA PRO A 349 17.24 16.24 18.71
C PRO A 349 18.31 15.19 18.42
N LEU A 350 18.68 15.07 17.13
CA LEU A 350 19.69 14.10 16.71
C LEU A 350 21.02 14.35 17.45
N PRO A 351 21.71 13.30 17.93
CA PRO A 351 22.98 13.47 18.61
C PRO A 351 24.02 14.12 17.70
N PRO A 352 24.87 15.04 18.23
CA PRO A 352 25.99 15.56 17.48
C PRO A 352 27.09 14.49 17.33
N GLY A 353 27.96 14.64 16.33
CA GLY A 353 29.11 13.78 16.11
C GLY A 353 28.95 12.74 15.00
N ASP A 354 29.94 11.86 14.86
CA ASP A 354 29.98 10.79 13.86
C ASP A 354 29.51 9.47 14.48
N TRP A 355 28.21 9.24 14.43
CA TRP A 355 27.55 7.99 14.81
C TRP A 355 26.82 7.41 13.60
N ASN A 356 26.51 6.13 13.58
CA ASN A 356 25.68 5.53 12.52
C ASN A 356 24.56 4.64 13.07
N THR A 357 24.59 4.31 14.35
CA THR A 357 23.52 3.63 15.08
C THR A 357 23.17 4.44 16.33
N ALA A 358 21.89 4.43 16.70
CA ALA A 358 21.43 4.96 17.97
C ALA A 358 20.13 4.26 18.37
N CYS A 359 19.89 4.13 19.67
CA CYS A 359 18.62 3.64 20.22
C CYS A 359 17.85 4.80 20.85
N ILE A 360 16.52 4.72 20.87
CA ILE A 360 15.65 5.66 21.56
C ILE A 360 14.81 4.89 22.57
N CYS A 361 14.90 5.30 23.84
CA CYS A 361 14.11 4.74 24.92
C CYS A 361 13.47 5.85 25.78
N HIS A 362 12.53 5.46 26.64
CA HIS A 362 11.99 6.38 27.65
C HIS A 362 13.03 6.59 28.76
N ASP A 363 13.31 7.86 29.08
CA ASP A 363 14.04 8.22 30.28
C ASP A 363 13.24 7.80 31.52
N PRO A 364 13.76 6.91 32.38
CA PRO A 364 13.06 6.46 33.58
C PRO A 364 12.71 7.59 34.56
N ALA A 365 13.46 8.70 34.54
CA ALA A 365 13.25 9.83 35.45
C ALA A 365 12.26 10.86 34.90
N THR A 366 12.24 11.12 33.60
CA THR A 366 11.41 12.18 32.98
C THR A 366 10.23 11.64 32.18
N GLY A 367 10.25 10.35 31.81
CA GLY A 367 9.27 9.74 30.91
C GLY A 367 9.37 10.20 29.46
N THR A 368 10.36 11.03 29.11
CA THR A 368 10.54 11.56 27.75
C THR A 368 11.42 10.65 26.91
N ALA A 369 11.18 10.61 25.59
CA ALA A 369 12.04 9.87 24.68
C ALA A 369 13.41 10.56 24.59
N HIS A 370 14.48 9.78 24.60
CA HIS A 370 15.85 10.29 24.44
C HIS A 370 16.73 9.25 23.75
N PHE A 371 17.80 9.74 23.11
CA PHE A 371 18.79 8.86 22.50
C PHE A 371 19.69 8.22 23.55
N VAL A 372 19.85 6.90 23.46
CA VAL A 372 20.80 6.07 24.18
C VAL A 372 21.65 5.28 23.20
N GLU A 373 22.78 4.76 23.66
CA GLU A 373 23.65 3.87 22.86
C GLU A 373 24.04 4.46 21.49
N VAL A 374 24.33 5.76 21.47
CA VAL A 374 24.77 6.46 20.26
C VAL A 374 26.21 6.08 19.95
N GLU A 375 26.44 5.35 18.86
CA GLU A 375 27.77 4.86 18.53
C GLU A 375 28.06 4.84 17.03
N ARG A 376 29.36 4.69 16.72
CA ARG A 376 29.84 4.36 15.38
C ARG A 376 30.06 2.85 15.31
N ALA A 377 28.97 2.11 15.08
CA ALA A 377 29.00 0.67 14.95
C ALA A 377 29.67 0.23 13.63
N ARG A 378 30.37 -0.91 13.67
CA ARG A 378 30.82 -1.62 12.47
C ARG A 378 29.66 -2.47 11.95
N LEU A 379 28.85 -1.90 11.07
CA LEU A 379 27.72 -2.60 10.46
C LEU A 379 28.20 -3.73 9.53
N LEU A 380 27.52 -4.88 9.60
CA LEU A 380 27.79 -6.02 8.72
C LEU A 380 27.56 -5.63 7.26
N GLY A 381 28.45 -6.08 6.38
CA GLY A 381 28.27 -5.97 4.94
C GLY A 381 28.39 -7.35 4.31
N ILE A 382 27.94 -7.46 3.07
CA ILE A 382 28.15 -8.65 2.25
C ILE A 382 29.66 -8.79 2.01
N GLU A 383 30.21 -9.96 2.32
CA GLU A 383 31.65 -10.26 2.21
C GLU A 383 31.98 -10.85 0.83
N THR A 384 31.05 -11.61 0.24
CA THR A 384 31.20 -12.23 -1.08
C THR A 384 31.15 -11.22 -2.23
N THR A 385 32.20 -10.42 -2.33
CA THR A 385 32.34 -9.31 -3.28
C THR A 385 33.18 -9.71 -4.49
N TRP A 386 32.57 -10.46 -5.41
CA TRP A 386 33.27 -11.06 -6.56
C TRP A 386 33.18 -10.26 -7.87
N HIS A 387 32.08 -9.52 -8.10
CA HIS A 387 31.92 -8.67 -9.28
C HIS A 387 32.69 -7.34 -9.15
N HIS A 388 33.26 -6.86 -10.26
CA HIS A 388 34.12 -5.66 -10.28
C HIS A 388 33.34 -4.33 -10.20
N VAL A 389 32.10 -4.30 -10.69
CA VAL A 389 31.22 -3.13 -10.57
C VAL A 389 30.68 -3.03 -9.15
N ASN A 390 30.82 -1.86 -8.54
CA ASN A 390 30.26 -1.51 -7.24
C ASN A 390 29.66 -0.10 -7.32
N ILE A 391 28.37 0.02 -7.00
CA ILE A 391 27.61 1.28 -7.11
C ILE A 391 27.21 1.74 -5.71
N ASP A 392 27.46 3.01 -5.41
CA ASP A 392 26.98 3.63 -4.19
C ASP A 392 25.44 3.79 -4.23
N TYR A 393 24.76 3.40 -3.16
CA TYR A 393 23.32 3.55 -2.94
C TYR A 393 22.84 4.99 -3.17
N LEU A 394 23.66 6.01 -2.87
CA LEU A 394 23.26 7.40 -3.08
C LEU A 394 23.27 7.81 -4.57
N ASN A 395 23.89 7.00 -5.44
CA ASN A 395 23.93 7.25 -6.87
C ASN A 395 22.76 6.59 -7.62
N ILE A 396 21.94 5.77 -6.96
CA ILE A 396 20.77 5.13 -7.60
C ILE A 396 19.50 5.95 -7.37
N GLN A 397 18.60 5.98 -8.36
CA GLN A 397 17.25 6.53 -8.20
C GLN A 397 16.25 5.37 -8.14
N LEU A 398 15.48 5.32 -7.07
CA LEU A 398 14.43 4.32 -6.88
C LEU A 398 13.21 4.68 -7.73
N GLU A 399 12.81 3.81 -8.65
CA GLU A 399 11.67 4.03 -9.56
C GLU A 399 10.40 3.37 -9.02
N ARG A 400 10.42 2.03 -8.94
CA ARG A 400 9.27 1.21 -8.56
C ARG A 400 9.69 0.13 -7.56
N LYS A 401 8.97 0.03 -6.45
CA LYS A 401 9.15 -1.07 -5.49
C LYS A 401 8.50 -2.34 -6.05
N LEU A 402 9.29 -3.41 -6.20
CA LEU A 402 8.82 -4.73 -6.64
C LEU A 402 8.45 -5.62 -5.44
N ARG A 403 9.32 -5.63 -4.41
CA ARG A 403 9.11 -6.30 -3.11
C ARG A 403 9.76 -5.48 -1.99
N SER A 404 9.66 -5.94 -0.74
CA SER A 404 10.16 -5.25 0.46
C SER A 404 11.58 -4.70 0.29
N ASN A 405 12.50 -5.54 -0.20
CA ASN A 405 13.91 -5.25 -0.44
C ASN A 405 14.32 -5.24 -1.93
N VAL A 406 13.36 -5.21 -2.86
CA VAL A 406 13.61 -5.30 -4.31
C VAL A 406 12.97 -4.11 -5.03
N TYR A 407 13.76 -3.39 -5.83
CA TYR A 407 13.34 -2.16 -6.49
C TYR A 407 13.82 -2.14 -7.94
N GLU A 408 12.99 -1.63 -8.85
CA GLU A 408 13.47 -1.09 -10.11
C GLU A 408 14.18 0.24 -9.85
N VAL A 409 15.36 0.39 -10.43
CA VAL A 409 16.21 1.56 -10.21
C VAL A 409 16.84 2.02 -11.52
N THR A 410 17.12 3.31 -11.59
CA THR A 410 18.04 3.88 -12.58
C THR A 410 19.34 4.23 -11.88
N CYS A 411 20.48 3.96 -12.53
CA CYS A 411 21.79 4.24 -11.96
C CYS A 411 22.82 4.64 -13.02
N PRO A 412 23.80 5.50 -12.66
CA PRO A 412 24.89 5.85 -13.55
C PRO A 412 25.62 4.59 -14.02
N GLY A 413 25.79 4.47 -15.34
CA GLY A 413 26.46 3.32 -15.96
C GLY A 413 25.52 2.34 -16.68
N PHE A 414 24.21 2.42 -16.43
CA PHE A 414 23.22 1.60 -17.12
C PHE A 414 22.20 2.50 -17.84
N SER A 415 22.04 2.31 -19.15
CA SER A 415 21.11 3.10 -19.98
C SER A 415 19.64 2.67 -19.84
N SER A 416 19.40 1.53 -19.20
CA SER A 416 18.08 0.93 -18.98
C SER A 416 17.81 0.74 -17.49
N ILE A 417 16.54 0.59 -17.13
CA ILE A 417 16.12 0.22 -15.77
C ILE A 417 16.75 -1.13 -15.40
N VAL A 418 17.30 -1.20 -14.20
CA VAL A 418 17.86 -2.42 -13.59
C VAL A 418 17.12 -2.72 -12.29
N VAL A 419 17.32 -3.90 -11.71
CA VAL A 419 16.70 -4.29 -10.44
C VAL A 419 17.75 -4.30 -9.35
N ALA A 420 17.53 -3.56 -8.27
CA ALA A 420 18.35 -3.59 -7.07
C ALA A 420 17.68 -4.43 -5.97
N LYS A 421 18.44 -5.36 -5.38
CA LYS A 421 18.06 -6.08 -4.17
C LYS A 421 19.08 -5.78 -3.08
N PHE A 422 18.64 -5.21 -1.96
CA PHE A 422 19.55 -4.75 -0.92
C PHE A 422 18.96 -4.81 0.49
N ALA A 423 19.84 -4.95 1.47
CA ALA A 423 19.52 -4.93 2.88
C ALA A 423 19.08 -3.53 3.26
N ARG A 424 17.83 -3.42 3.67
CA ARG A 424 17.29 -2.22 4.29
C ARG A 424 17.88 -2.03 5.68
N PHE A 425 18.29 -3.14 6.27
CA PHE A 425 18.73 -3.20 7.65
C PHE A 425 19.82 -4.27 7.88
N PRO A 426 20.65 -4.13 8.94
CA PRO A 426 21.77 -5.04 9.16
C PRO A 426 21.41 -6.52 9.28
N TRP A 427 20.27 -6.88 9.88
CA TRP A 427 19.85 -8.29 10.03
C TRP A 427 19.42 -8.96 8.72
N GLU A 428 19.19 -8.20 7.64
CA GLU A 428 18.90 -8.77 6.31
C GLU A 428 20.18 -9.21 5.57
N ILE A 429 21.36 -8.73 6.01
CA ILE A 429 22.65 -9.01 5.34
C ILE A 429 22.96 -10.51 5.24
N PRO A 430 22.79 -11.36 6.28
CA PRO A 430 23.13 -12.78 6.18
C PRO A 430 22.32 -13.53 5.10
N GLN A 431 21.08 -13.12 4.85
CA GLN A 431 20.25 -13.72 3.80
C GLN A 431 20.73 -13.29 2.41
N LEU A 432 21.09 -12.01 2.26
CA LEU A 432 21.64 -11.49 0.99
C LEU A 432 23.06 -11.97 0.71
N GLU A 433 23.86 -12.28 1.74
CA GLU A 433 25.16 -12.94 1.58
C GLU A 433 24.99 -14.29 0.87
N LYS A 434 24.07 -15.14 1.37
CA LYS A 434 23.78 -16.45 0.77
C LYS A 434 23.31 -16.32 -0.68
N GLU A 435 22.42 -15.38 -0.95
CA GLU A 435 21.94 -15.15 -2.31
C GLU A 435 23.05 -14.63 -3.23
N THR A 436 23.93 -13.76 -2.72
CA THR A 436 25.09 -13.25 -3.48
C THR A 436 26.10 -14.36 -3.78
N GLU A 437 26.34 -15.28 -2.83
CA GLU A 437 27.11 -16.50 -3.07
C GLU A 437 26.46 -17.38 -4.13
N ALA A 438 25.14 -17.55 -4.09
CA ALA A 438 24.42 -18.33 -5.09
C ALA A 438 24.54 -17.72 -6.49
N TYR A 439 24.44 -16.40 -6.62
CA TYR A 439 24.69 -15.71 -7.90
C TYR A 439 26.10 -15.94 -8.43
N LYS A 440 27.10 -16.04 -7.54
CA LYS A 440 28.48 -16.41 -7.92
C LYS A 440 28.55 -17.83 -8.49
N TRP A 441 27.81 -18.78 -7.92
CA TRP A 441 27.83 -20.18 -8.38
C TRP A 441 27.17 -20.36 -9.74
N ILE A 442 26.14 -19.56 -10.05
CA ILE A 442 25.36 -19.68 -11.29
C ILE A 442 25.81 -18.73 -12.39
N GLU A 443 26.86 -17.95 -12.17
CA GLU A 443 27.31 -16.96 -13.15
C GLU A 443 27.72 -17.62 -14.48
N GLY A 444 27.22 -17.09 -15.59
CA GLY A 444 27.45 -17.63 -16.93
C GLY A 444 26.60 -18.86 -17.28
N HIS A 445 25.81 -19.41 -16.35
CA HIS A 445 25.00 -20.62 -16.58
C HIS A 445 23.56 -20.33 -17.05
N HIS A 446 23.17 -19.05 -17.16
CA HIS A 446 21.85 -18.62 -17.64
C HIS A 446 20.68 -19.23 -16.83
N ILE A 447 20.84 -19.32 -15.51
CA ILE A 447 19.84 -19.87 -14.58
C ILE A 447 19.00 -18.77 -13.94
N GLY A 448 19.66 -17.70 -13.47
CA GLY A 448 19.03 -16.52 -12.88
C GLY A 448 19.27 -15.26 -13.72
N PRO A 449 18.69 -14.11 -13.31
CA PRO A 449 18.96 -12.82 -13.93
C PRO A 449 20.46 -12.51 -13.93
N PRO A 450 21.01 -11.90 -15.00
CA PRO A 450 22.40 -11.46 -15.00
C PRO A 450 22.72 -10.55 -13.82
N PHE A 451 23.75 -10.90 -13.05
CA PHE A 451 24.29 -10.07 -11.99
C PHE A 451 25.12 -8.93 -12.61
N LEU A 452 24.83 -7.69 -12.24
CA LEU A 452 25.41 -6.51 -12.89
C LEU A 452 26.40 -5.75 -11.99
N GLY A 453 26.34 -5.94 -10.68
CA GLY A 453 27.25 -5.31 -9.75
C GLY A 453 26.77 -5.32 -8.31
N HIS A 454 27.69 -4.98 -7.42
CA HIS A 454 27.40 -4.80 -5.99
C HIS A 454 26.78 -3.44 -5.73
N LEU A 455 25.96 -3.35 -4.68
CA LEU A 455 25.42 -2.10 -4.16
C LEU A 455 26.03 -1.84 -2.79
N SER A 456 26.64 -0.67 -2.61
CA SER A 456 27.30 -0.28 -1.37
C SER A 456 26.69 0.93 -0.70
N GLU A 457 26.91 1.04 0.60
CA GLU A 457 26.54 2.18 1.44
C GLU A 457 27.69 2.44 2.41
N GLU A 458 28.17 3.69 2.50
CA GLU A 458 29.25 4.10 3.40
C GLU A 458 30.46 3.12 3.43
N GLY A 459 30.80 2.55 2.27
CA GLY A 459 31.94 1.65 2.09
C GLY A 459 31.68 0.16 2.37
N ARG A 460 30.51 -0.24 2.88
CA ARG A 460 30.12 -1.66 3.00
C ARG A 460 29.17 -2.05 1.87
N VAL A 461 29.25 -3.31 1.42
CA VAL A 461 28.28 -3.85 0.44
C VAL A 461 27.00 -4.24 1.19
N ILE A 462 25.86 -3.77 0.69
CA ILE A 462 24.53 -4.01 1.30
C ILE A 462 23.61 -4.84 0.40
N GLY A 463 24.00 -5.08 -0.85
CA GLY A 463 23.18 -5.80 -1.81
C GLY A 463 23.83 -5.85 -3.18
N PHE A 464 23.00 -6.05 -4.19
CA PHE A 464 23.43 -6.18 -5.57
C PHE A 464 22.39 -5.68 -6.56
N ILE A 465 22.82 -5.51 -7.80
CA ILE A 465 22.02 -5.11 -8.95
C ILE A 465 22.03 -6.25 -9.95
N MET A 466 20.86 -6.52 -10.53
CA MET A 466 20.65 -7.52 -11.57
C MET A 466 19.86 -6.94 -12.74
N ALA A 467 19.91 -7.60 -13.89
CA ALA A 467 19.15 -7.18 -15.07
C ALA A 467 17.64 -7.20 -14.79
N ASN A 468 16.93 -6.21 -15.35
CA ASN A 468 15.48 -6.21 -15.31
C ASN A 468 14.92 -7.15 -16.39
N MET A 469 14.15 -8.14 -15.97
CA MET A 469 13.47 -9.08 -16.86
C MET A 469 12.11 -8.48 -17.26
N THR A 470 12.07 -7.78 -18.39
CA THR A 470 10.82 -7.20 -18.92
C THR A 470 9.94 -8.26 -19.59
N ASP A 471 8.63 -8.03 -19.66
CA ASP A 471 7.66 -8.92 -20.33
C ASP A 471 7.72 -10.38 -19.83
N CYS A 472 7.82 -10.56 -18.51
CA CYS A 472 7.80 -11.87 -17.88
C CYS A 472 6.49 -12.13 -17.10
N HIS A 473 6.13 -13.40 -16.95
CA HIS A 473 5.07 -13.85 -16.03
C HIS A 473 5.60 -14.91 -15.07
N HIS A 474 4.97 -15.04 -13.90
CA HIS A 474 5.28 -16.15 -12.99
C HIS A 474 4.84 -17.48 -13.60
N ALA A 475 5.59 -18.55 -13.35
CA ALA A 475 5.29 -19.86 -13.90
C ALA A 475 3.86 -20.34 -13.56
N THR A 476 3.27 -21.04 -14.51
CA THR A 476 2.02 -21.77 -14.36
C THR A 476 2.29 -23.28 -14.45
N PRO A 477 1.32 -24.15 -14.11
CA PRO A 477 1.47 -25.59 -14.35
C PRO A 477 1.75 -25.96 -15.82
N GLY A 478 1.41 -25.08 -16.78
CA GLY A 478 1.69 -25.27 -18.20
C GLY A 478 3.15 -25.03 -18.58
N ASP A 479 3.92 -24.33 -17.74
CA ASP A 479 5.33 -23.99 -17.98
C ASP A 479 6.29 -25.05 -17.42
N PHE A 480 5.77 -26.24 -17.07
CA PHE A 480 6.52 -27.30 -16.40
C PHE A 480 7.83 -27.64 -17.10
N ASP A 481 7.81 -27.81 -18.43
CA ASP A 481 9.01 -28.20 -19.18
C ASP A 481 10.12 -27.14 -19.08
N LEU A 482 9.76 -25.85 -19.12
CA LEU A 482 10.72 -24.75 -19.01
C LEU A 482 11.32 -24.66 -17.60
N CYS A 483 10.46 -24.75 -16.59
CA CYS A 483 10.88 -24.79 -15.19
C CYS A 483 11.78 -26.01 -14.91
N HIS A 484 11.39 -27.18 -15.42
CA HIS A 484 12.13 -28.43 -15.25
C HIS A 484 13.51 -28.34 -15.90
N GLN A 485 13.61 -27.82 -17.13
CA GLN A 485 14.89 -27.64 -17.82
C GLN A 485 15.83 -26.70 -17.04
N THR A 486 15.31 -25.60 -16.51
CA THR A 486 16.13 -24.62 -15.79
C THR A 486 16.55 -25.14 -14.41
N LEU A 487 15.65 -25.82 -13.70
CA LEU A 487 15.98 -26.51 -12.46
C LEU A 487 17.01 -27.63 -12.68
N THR A 488 16.90 -28.38 -13.78
CA THR A 488 17.88 -29.41 -14.16
C THR A 488 19.26 -28.79 -14.39
N ARG A 489 19.35 -27.62 -15.06
CA ARG A 489 20.61 -26.89 -15.23
C ARG A 489 21.23 -26.50 -13.88
N LEU A 490 20.42 -26.04 -12.93
CA LEU A 490 20.89 -25.75 -11.57
C LEU A 490 21.41 -27.03 -10.87
N HIS A 491 20.67 -28.13 -10.97
CA HIS A 491 21.04 -29.41 -10.37
C HIS A 491 22.31 -30.02 -10.98
N GLN A 492 22.58 -29.79 -12.26
CA GLN A 492 23.83 -30.19 -12.92
C GLN A 492 25.07 -29.51 -12.32
N LEU A 493 24.90 -28.35 -11.68
CA LEU A 493 25.96 -27.68 -10.91
C LEU A 493 26.10 -28.24 -9.48
N GLY A 494 25.28 -29.23 -9.12
CA GLY A 494 25.22 -29.78 -7.77
C GLY A 494 24.57 -28.82 -6.76
N ILE A 495 23.71 -27.90 -7.23
CA ILE A 495 23.07 -26.89 -6.40
C ILE A 495 21.59 -27.22 -6.25
N LYS A 496 21.09 -27.23 -5.02
CA LYS A 496 19.66 -27.29 -4.69
C LYS A 496 19.13 -25.86 -4.49
N HIS A 497 17.94 -25.54 -5.00
CA HIS A 497 17.36 -24.20 -4.83
C HIS A 497 16.80 -23.98 -3.41
N GLY A 498 16.15 -24.99 -2.82
CA GLY A 498 15.64 -24.97 -1.45
C GLY A 498 14.22 -24.45 -1.30
N ASP A 499 13.80 -23.47 -2.11
CA ASP A 499 12.43 -22.93 -2.12
C ASP A 499 11.81 -22.86 -3.52
N ILE A 500 11.64 -24.02 -4.17
CA ILE A 500 10.98 -24.06 -5.48
C ILE A 500 9.48 -23.82 -5.33
N ASN A 501 8.98 -22.75 -5.93
CA ASN A 501 7.55 -22.44 -6.03
C ASN A 501 7.30 -21.61 -7.30
N LYS A 502 6.06 -21.56 -7.77
CA LYS A 502 5.71 -20.88 -9.03
C LYS A 502 6.08 -19.40 -9.10
N HIS A 503 6.23 -18.72 -7.97
CA HIS A 503 6.60 -17.30 -7.91
C HIS A 503 8.10 -17.08 -8.10
N ASN A 504 8.92 -18.11 -7.86
CA ASN A 504 10.38 -18.05 -8.00
C ASN A 504 10.85 -18.44 -9.41
N PHE A 505 9.92 -18.74 -10.33
CA PHE A 505 10.19 -18.91 -11.76
C PHE A 505 9.55 -17.78 -12.55
N LEU A 506 10.36 -17.07 -13.33
CA LEU A 506 9.92 -16.07 -14.30
C LEU A 506 10.03 -16.66 -15.70
N ILE A 507 8.93 -16.62 -16.46
CA ILE A 507 8.87 -17.10 -17.84
C ILE A 507 8.94 -15.90 -18.77
N HIS A 508 9.87 -15.95 -19.73
CA HIS A 508 10.05 -14.91 -20.74
C HIS A 508 10.64 -15.52 -22.02
N ALA A 509 10.14 -15.11 -23.18
CA ALA A 509 10.65 -15.52 -24.50
C ALA A 509 10.82 -17.05 -24.70
N GLY A 510 9.98 -17.86 -24.04
CA GLY A 510 10.07 -19.32 -24.12
C GLY A 510 11.16 -19.95 -23.25
N GLU A 511 11.73 -19.19 -22.30
CA GLU A 511 12.69 -19.66 -21.32
C GLU A 511 12.19 -19.39 -19.89
N ALA A 512 12.69 -20.16 -18.93
CA ALA A 512 12.47 -19.92 -17.50
C ALA A 512 13.74 -19.38 -16.84
N THR A 513 13.57 -18.44 -15.93
CA THR A 513 14.62 -17.84 -15.09
C THR A 513 14.24 -18.04 -13.62
N LEU A 514 15.13 -18.61 -12.81
CA LEU A 514 14.92 -18.74 -11.36
C LEU A 514 15.36 -17.47 -10.65
N ILE A 515 14.66 -17.12 -9.57
CA ILE A 515 14.97 -16.01 -8.67
C ILE A 515 14.84 -16.48 -7.21
N ASP A 516 15.37 -15.67 -6.29
CA ASP A 516 15.28 -15.89 -4.83
C ASP A 516 16.09 -17.10 -4.34
N PHE A 517 17.42 -17.01 -4.51
CA PHE A 517 18.36 -18.09 -4.17
C PHE A 517 18.86 -18.06 -2.70
N ASP A 518 18.14 -17.40 -1.81
CA ASP A 518 18.54 -17.25 -0.39
C ASP A 518 18.62 -18.58 0.39
N SER A 519 17.90 -19.58 -0.12
CA SER A 519 17.76 -20.93 0.42
C SER A 519 18.60 -21.94 -0.35
N ALA A 520 19.39 -21.48 -1.34
CA ALA A 520 20.16 -22.35 -2.19
C ALA A 520 21.30 -23.03 -1.42
N VAL A 521 21.52 -24.31 -1.70
CA VAL A 521 22.54 -25.13 -1.05
C VAL A 521 23.44 -25.73 -2.12
N PRO A 522 24.76 -25.41 -2.12
CA PRO A 522 25.71 -26.01 -3.05
C PRO A 522 26.12 -27.40 -2.55
N LYS A 523 26.62 -28.24 -3.45
CA LYS A 523 27.08 -29.61 -3.15
C LYS A 523 25.97 -30.49 -2.54
N ALA A 524 24.73 -30.28 -2.97
CA ALA A 524 23.60 -31.11 -2.54
C ALA A 524 23.76 -32.55 -3.03
N SER A 525 23.25 -33.51 -2.26
CA SER A 525 23.30 -34.92 -2.64
C SER A 525 22.36 -35.22 -3.82
N ALA A 526 22.67 -36.27 -4.58
CA ALA A 526 21.81 -36.70 -5.69
C ALA A 526 20.36 -36.99 -5.24
N CYS A 527 20.16 -37.48 -4.00
CA CYS A 527 18.84 -37.70 -3.43
C CYS A 527 18.09 -36.37 -3.24
N GLU A 528 18.73 -35.37 -2.65
CA GLU A 528 18.10 -34.06 -2.41
C GLU A 528 17.73 -33.33 -3.70
N LEU A 529 18.58 -33.43 -4.73
CA LEU A 529 18.31 -32.86 -6.05
C LEU A 529 17.13 -33.59 -6.73
N GLN A 530 17.13 -34.92 -6.69
CA GLN A 530 16.05 -35.73 -7.25
C GLN A 530 14.71 -35.46 -6.55
N ASP A 531 14.72 -35.30 -5.22
CA ASP A 531 13.53 -34.98 -4.44
C ASP A 531 12.96 -33.60 -4.81
N GLU A 532 13.84 -32.59 -4.91
CA GLU A 532 13.44 -31.25 -5.36
C GLU A 532 12.84 -31.29 -6.77
N LEU A 533 13.52 -31.96 -7.71
CA LEU A 533 13.05 -32.08 -9.10
C LEU A 533 11.71 -32.80 -9.21
N SER A 534 11.54 -33.90 -8.45
CA SER A 534 10.32 -34.71 -8.46
C SER A 534 9.12 -33.97 -7.86
N SER A 535 9.37 -33.04 -6.93
CA SER A 535 8.34 -32.24 -6.29
C SER A 535 7.89 -31.02 -7.12
N LEU A 536 8.63 -30.65 -8.18
CA LEU A 536 8.38 -29.44 -8.98
C LEU A 536 6.93 -29.33 -9.47
N GLN A 537 6.36 -30.41 -10.01
CA GLN A 537 4.99 -30.37 -10.54
C GLN A 537 3.96 -30.06 -9.45
N HIS A 538 4.19 -30.53 -8.22
CA HIS A 538 3.33 -30.23 -7.08
C HIS A 538 3.44 -28.76 -6.70
N HIS A 539 4.65 -28.22 -6.62
CA HIS A 539 4.91 -26.82 -6.28
C HIS A 539 4.37 -25.82 -7.30
N LEU A 540 4.35 -26.17 -8.60
CA LEU A 540 3.72 -25.34 -9.63
C LEU A 540 2.18 -25.32 -9.55
N ARG A 541 1.58 -26.39 -9.02
CA ARG A 541 0.12 -26.53 -8.84
C ARG A 541 -0.38 -25.99 -7.52
N ASP A 542 0.50 -25.60 -6.61
CA ASP A 542 0.11 -25.13 -5.29
C ASP A 542 -0.77 -23.86 -5.37
N THR A 543 -1.88 -23.88 -4.63
CA THR A 543 -2.87 -22.80 -4.52
C THR A 543 -2.85 -22.11 -3.16
N SER A 544 -2.00 -22.56 -2.23
CA SER A 544 -1.89 -22.04 -0.86
C SER A 544 -1.47 -20.55 -0.79
N GLY A 545 -0.81 -20.04 -1.84
CA GLY A 545 -0.21 -18.71 -1.86
C GLY A 545 1.18 -18.64 -1.22
N ARG A 546 1.81 -19.80 -0.96
CA ARG A 546 3.22 -19.91 -0.55
C ARG A 546 4.14 -19.33 -1.65
N GLY A 547 5.06 -18.45 -1.28
CA GLY A 547 5.99 -17.75 -2.20
C GLY A 547 5.48 -16.40 -2.75
N GLY A 548 4.22 -16.05 -2.52
CA GLY A 548 3.59 -14.77 -2.90
C GLY A 548 2.17 -14.95 -3.47
N ARG A 549 1.42 -13.85 -3.60
CA ARG A 549 0.21 -13.81 -4.45
C ARG A 549 0.53 -12.99 -5.69
N VAL A 550 0.24 -13.52 -6.87
CA VAL A 550 0.45 -12.82 -8.15
C VAL A 550 -0.45 -11.59 -8.18
N ILE A 551 0.15 -10.39 -8.30
CA ILE A 551 -0.53 -9.29 -8.96
C ILE A 551 -0.40 -9.62 -10.44
N GLU A 552 -1.50 -10.01 -11.09
CA GLU A 552 -1.48 -10.27 -12.53
C GLU A 552 -1.00 -9.01 -13.25
N GLN A 553 0.24 -9.06 -13.73
CA GLN A 553 0.77 -8.07 -14.65
C GLN A 553 0.04 -8.32 -15.99
N HIS A 554 -1.00 -7.54 -16.26
CA HIS A 554 -1.57 -7.52 -17.61
C HIS A 554 -0.52 -6.90 -18.55
N SER A 555 0.01 -7.75 -19.41
CA SER A 555 1.03 -7.46 -20.42
C SER A 555 0.57 -6.34 -21.37
N ALA A 556 1.52 -5.48 -21.74
CA ALA A 556 1.36 -4.17 -22.38
C ALA A 556 0.56 -4.10 -23.69
#